data_AF-A0AAJ6K6K1-F1
#
_entry.id   AF-A0AAJ6K6K1-F1
#
_cell.length_a   1.000
_cell.length_b   1.000
_cell.length_c   1.000
_cell.angle_alpha   90.00
_cell.angle_beta   90.00
_cell.angle_gamma   90.00
#
_symmetry.space_group_name_H-M   'P 1'
#
loop_
_entity.id
_entity.type
_entity.pdbx_description
1 polymer ?
#
loop_
_entity_poly.entity_id
_entity_poly.type
_entity_poly.pdbx_seq_one_letter_code
_entity_poly.pdbx_strand_id
1 'polypeptide(L)'
;MTKPRTKQHDIAEETRTRYRERVEAIRNDNRFTTAAKQQAMAKLYRDTNYQLQQLGEERDAALNSKRAALEADMFGLPKYASTSDTLSYRDALDRVSRAEDAPALIALYETAALSNDTILSKAILAKAYNAGELDVVNRYLEDHTTQQDRAQELWDIRYGDDNPNQMFQEAIDDWVFQADKPSEIRGLPNSALEEMAEASD
;
A
#
# COMPACT_ATOMS: atom_id res chain seq x y z
N MET A 1 6.81 -9.12 7.33
CA MET A 1 7.40 -8.26 6.29
C MET A 1 6.57 -7.00 6.13
N THR A 2 7.17 -5.84 6.40
CA THR A 2 6.59 -4.49 6.23
C THR A 2 6.17 -4.21 4.78
N LYS A 3 5.28 -3.23 4.56
CA LYS A 3 4.86 -2.85 3.20
C LYS A 3 6.11 -2.54 2.36
N PRO A 4 6.11 -2.88 1.05
CA PRO A 4 7.29 -2.72 0.23
C PRO A 4 7.77 -1.26 0.25
N ARG A 5 9.04 -1.05 0.62
CA ARG A 5 9.67 0.28 0.65
C ARG A 5 9.61 0.90 -0.74
N THR A 6 8.97 2.06 -0.85
CA THR A 6 8.83 2.80 -2.11
C THR A 6 9.78 3.99 -2.18
N LYS A 7 9.92 4.58 -3.37
CA LYS A 7 10.64 5.85 -3.54
C LYS A 7 10.07 6.96 -2.64
N GLN A 8 8.75 7.01 -2.45
CA GLN A 8 8.10 7.97 -1.56
C GLN A 8 8.55 7.81 -0.11
N HIS A 9 8.80 6.58 0.34
CA HIS A 9 9.35 6.32 1.66
C HIS A 9 10.74 6.94 1.83
N ASP A 10 11.63 6.78 0.85
CA ASP A 10 12.97 7.38 0.88
C ASP A 10 12.91 8.91 0.92
N ILE A 11 12.02 9.51 0.11
CA ILE A 11 11.82 10.96 0.09
C ILE A 11 11.23 11.46 1.41
N ALA A 12 10.32 10.69 2.03
CA ALA A 12 9.73 11.02 3.32
C ALA A 12 10.78 10.99 4.44
N GLU A 13 11.65 9.98 4.49
CA GLU A 13 12.78 9.92 5.44
C GLU A 13 13.74 11.12 5.28
N GLU A 14 14.09 11.47 4.04
CA GLU A 14 14.94 12.63 3.76
C GLU A 14 14.25 13.94 4.20
N THR A 15 12.95 14.07 3.91
CA THR A 15 12.14 15.23 4.29
C THR A 15 12.06 15.39 5.80
N ARG A 16 11.87 14.29 6.54
CA ARG A 16 11.89 14.29 8.02
C ARG A 16 13.27 14.62 8.58
N THR A 17 14.33 14.17 7.94
CA THR A 17 15.70 14.50 8.36
C THR A 17 15.97 15.99 8.21
N ARG A 18 15.68 16.57 7.04
CA ARG A 18 15.77 18.02 6.80
C ARG A 18 14.87 18.83 7.73
N TYR A 19 13.67 18.32 8.02
CA TYR A 19 12.76 18.94 8.97
C TYR A 19 13.38 19.05 10.36
N ARG A 20 13.93 17.95 10.90
CA ARG A 20 14.59 17.95 12.22
C ARG A 20 15.75 18.93 12.27
N GLU A 21 16.60 18.95 11.25
CA GLU A 21 17.72 19.90 11.15
C GLU A 21 17.24 21.36 11.16
N ARG A 22 16.16 21.67 10.45
CA ARG A 22 15.57 23.02 10.42
C ARG A 22 14.95 23.40 11.75
N VAL A 23 14.29 22.47 12.45
CA VAL A 23 13.77 22.70 13.80
C VAL A 23 14.92 23.06 14.76
N GLU A 24 16.04 22.32 14.72
CA GLU A 24 17.22 22.65 15.53
C GLU A 24 17.81 24.01 15.16
N ALA A 25 17.85 24.36 13.87
CA ALA A 25 18.33 25.66 13.43
C ALA A 25 17.47 26.81 13.99
N ILE A 26 16.14 26.69 13.94
CA ILE A 26 15.23 27.67 14.53
C ILE A 26 15.40 27.75 16.05
N ARG A 27 15.57 26.60 16.71
CA ARG A 27 15.77 26.53 18.17
C ARG A 27 17.03 27.29 18.59
N ASN A 28 18.12 27.14 17.83
CA ASN A 28 19.42 27.72 18.14
C ASN A 28 19.64 29.14 17.59
N ASP A 29 18.72 29.68 16.77
CA ASP A 29 18.85 31.05 16.26
C ASP A 29 18.50 32.07 17.35
N ASN A 30 19.51 32.85 17.76
CA ASN A 30 19.38 33.89 18.79
C ASN A 30 18.67 35.16 18.31
N ARG A 31 18.41 35.29 17.00
CA ARG A 31 17.66 36.43 16.45
C ARG A 31 16.16 36.31 16.68
N PHE A 32 15.66 35.10 16.96
CA PHE A 32 14.25 34.87 17.25
C PHE A 32 13.94 34.98 18.73
N THR A 33 12.86 35.70 19.04
CA THR A 33 12.18 35.60 20.33
C THR A 33 11.49 34.24 20.46
N THR A 34 11.09 33.86 21.68
CA THR A 34 10.34 32.61 21.91
C THR A 34 9.09 32.51 21.04
N ALA A 35 8.31 33.59 20.94
CA ALA A 35 7.11 33.63 20.11
C ALA A 35 7.44 33.46 18.62
N ALA A 36 8.49 34.13 18.13
CA ALA A 36 8.93 34.00 16.74
C ALA A 36 9.42 32.58 16.42
N LYS A 37 10.11 31.90 17.37
CA LYS A 37 10.49 30.49 17.22
C LYS A 37 9.27 29.58 17.12
N GLN A 38 8.29 29.76 18.00
CA GLN A 38 7.05 28.97 17.97
C GLN A 38 6.31 29.15 16.65
N GLN A 39 6.20 30.39 16.15
CA GLN A 39 5.57 30.69 14.87
C GLN A 39 6.32 30.05 13.69
N ALA A 40 7.64 30.20 13.64
CA ALA A 40 8.46 29.60 12.58
C ALA A 40 8.40 28.06 12.61
N MET A 41 8.40 27.45 13.80
CA MET A 41 8.24 26.00 13.96
C MET A 41 6.84 25.53 13.58
N ALA A 42 5.78 26.31 13.88
CA ALA A 42 4.40 25.99 13.50
C ALA A 42 4.26 25.97 11.97
N LYS A 43 4.78 26.98 11.28
CA LYS A 43 4.83 27.02 9.82
C LYS A 43 5.58 25.84 9.23
N LEU A 44 6.81 25.61 9.70
CA LEU A 44 7.64 24.52 9.22
C LEU A 44 6.96 23.16 9.43
N TYR A 45 6.32 22.94 10.58
CA TYR A 45 5.58 21.72 10.89
C TYR A 45 4.39 21.52 9.95
N ARG A 46 3.56 22.56 9.76
CA ARG A 46 2.42 22.53 8.83
C ARG A 46 2.86 22.16 7.42
N ASP A 47 3.83 22.91 6.88
CA ASP A 47 4.27 22.75 5.50
C ASP A 47 4.91 21.37 5.27
N THR A 48 5.68 20.88 6.25
CA THR A 48 6.30 19.55 6.18
C THR A 48 5.25 18.45 6.26
N ASN A 49 4.26 18.57 7.15
CA ASN A 49 3.17 17.59 7.21
C ASN A 49 2.37 17.54 5.92
N TYR A 50 2.10 18.67 5.29
CA TYR A 50 1.44 18.71 3.99
C TYR A 50 2.24 17.94 2.92
N GLN A 51 3.56 18.17 2.86
CA GLN A 51 4.45 17.44 1.94
C GLN A 51 4.48 15.94 2.23
N LEU A 52 4.57 15.55 3.50
CA LEU A 52 4.63 14.15 3.90
C LEU A 52 3.29 13.44 3.63
N GLN A 53 2.15 14.11 3.85
CA GLN A 53 0.84 13.58 3.51
C GLN A 53 0.72 13.32 2.00
N GLN A 54 1.15 14.27 1.15
CA GLN A 54 1.16 14.09 -0.30
C GLN A 54 2.02 12.88 -0.72
N LEU A 55 3.19 12.68 -0.10
CA LEU A 55 4.02 11.51 -0.36
C LEU A 55 3.34 10.20 0.05
N GLY A 56 2.57 10.21 1.15
CA GLY A 56 1.76 9.07 1.58
C GLY A 56 0.66 8.73 0.57
N GLU A 57 -0.08 9.74 0.10
CA GLU A 57 -1.12 9.59 -0.92
C GLU A 57 -0.53 9.08 -2.25
N GLU A 58 0.63 9.61 -2.66
CA GLU A 58 1.35 9.13 -3.85
C GLU A 58 1.82 7.68 -3.72
N ARG A 59 2.34 7.29 -2.54
CA ARG A 59 2.71 5.90 -2.24
C ARG A 59 1.50 5.00 -2.41
N ASP A 60 0.37 5.36 -1.80
CA ASP A 60 -0.84 4.54 -1.81
C ASP A 60 -1.42 4.41 -3.21
N ALA A 61 -1.41 5.50 -3.99
CA ALA A 61 -1.78 5.47 -5.40
C ALA A 61 -0.85 4.55 -6.22
N ALA A 62 0.46 4.62 -5.98
CA ALA A 62 1.44 3.77 -6.66
C ALA A 62 1.26 2.29 -6.32
N LEU A 63 1.07 1.95 -5.04
CA LEU A 63 0.82 0.58 -4.58
C LEU A 63 -0.50 0.05 -5.13
N ASN A 64 -1.56 0.85 -5.13
CA ASN A 64 -2.85 0.46 -5.72
C ASN A 64 -2.75 0.23 -7.23
N SER A 65 -2.05 1.11 -7.95
CA SER A 65 -1.82 0.92 -9.39
C SER A 65 -1.02 -0.34 -9.68
N LYS A 66 -0.02 -0.63 -8.85
CA LYS A 66 0.82 -1.83 -8.98
C LYS A 66 0.02 -3.10 -8.67
N ARG A 67 -0.78 -3.09 -7.61
CA ARG A 67 -1.72 -4.16 -7.26
C ARG A 67 -2.65 -4.46 -8.43
N ALA A 68 -3.33 -3.44 -8.96
CA ALA A 68 -4.24 -3.60 -10.08
C ALA A 68 -3.55 -4.17 -11.34
N ALA A 69 -2.31 -3.77 -11.61
CA ALA A 69 -1.53 -4.31 -12.71
C ALA A 69 -1.16 -5.79 -12.51
N LEU A 70 -0.74 -6.18 -11.29
CA LEU A 70 -0.44 -7.57 -10.94
C LEU A 70 -1.69 -8.46 -10.99
N GLU A 71 -2.81 -7.98 -10.45
CA GLU A 71 -4.10 -8.69 -10.54
C GLU A 71 -4.54 -8.88 -11.99
N ALA A 72 -4.39 -7.86 -12.84
CA ALA A 72 -4.70 -7.95 -14.26
C ALA A 72 -3.78 -8.93 -15.00
N ASP A 73 -2.49 -8.99 -14.67
CA ASP A 73 -1.53 -9.94 -15.26
C ASP A 73 -1.84 -11.39 -14.86
N MET A 74 -1.97 -11.61 -13.55
CA MET A 74 -2.13 -12.95 -12.97
C MET A 74 -3.52 -13.52 -13.24
N PHE A 75 -4.56 -12.72 -13.04
CA PHE A 75 -5.95 -13.21 -13.05
C PHE A 75 -6.71 -12.77 -14.29
N GLY A 76 -6.33 -11.64 -14.89
CA GLY A 76 -7.02 -11.05 -16.02
C GLY A 76 -6.78 -11.76 -17.36
N LEU A 77 -7.63 -11.41 -18.32
CA LEU A 77 -7.45 -11.74 -19.72
C LEU A 77 -6.45 -10.77 -20.38
N PRO A 78 -5.72 -11.21 -21.43
CA PRO A 78 -4.85 -10.32 -22.18
C PRO A 78 -5.64 -9.17 -22.81
N LYS A 79 -5.01 -8.00 -22.98
CA LYS A 79 -5.64 -6.77 -23.49
C LYS A 79 -6.42 -6.94 -24.80
N TYR A 80 -6.03 -7.90 -25.63
CA TYR A 80 -6.65 -8.20 -26.92
C TYR A 80 -7.29 -9.60 -26.96
N ALA A 81 -7.82 -10.05 -25.82
CA ALA A 81 -8.57 -11.30 -25.73
C ALA A 81 -9.73 -11.31 -26.74
N SER A 82 -9.98 -12.47 -27.33
CA SER A 82 -11.09 -12.61 -28.26
C SER A 82 -12.43 -12.50 -27.52
N THR A 83 -13.51 -12.26 -28.27
CA THR A 83 -14.88 -12.35 -27.72
C THR A 83 -15.13 -13.75 -27.12
N SER A 84 -14.57 -14.80 -27.73
CA SER A 84 -14.68 -16.17 -27.22
C SER A 84 -14.03 -16.30 -25.85
N ASP A 85 -12.79 -15.83 -25.69
CA ASP A 85 -12.07 -15.89 -24.41
C ASP A 85 -12.79 -15.09 -23.32
N THR A 86 -13.35 -13.94 -23.70
CA THR A 86 -14.13 -13.09 -22.78
C THR A 86 -15.38 -13.81 -22.27
N LEU A 87 -16.10 -14.50 -23.16
CA LEU A 87 -17.27 -15.31 -22.79
C LEU A 87 -16.87 -16.51 -21.93
N SER A 88 -15.78 -17.21 -22.29
CA SER A 88 -15.25 -18.33 -21.52
C SER A 88 -14.81 -17.89 -20.12
N TYR A 89 -14.19 -16.72 -19.98
CA TYR A 89 -13.79 -16.20 -18.67
C TYR A 89 -15.00 -15.82 -17.81
N ARG A 90 -16.05 -15.24 -18.41
CA ARG A 90 -17.30 -14.99 -17.70
C ARG A 90 -17.96 -16.27 -17.21
N ASP A 91 -17.99 -17.31 -18.04
CA ASP A 91 -18.51 -18.63 -17.66
C ASP A 91 -17.66 -19.28 -16.56
N ALA A 92 -16.33 -19.18 -16.67
CA ALA A 92 -15.41 -19.64 -15.64
C ALA A 92 -15.64 -18.93 -14.30
N LEU A 93 -15.83 -17.60 -14.30
CA LEU A 93 -16.15 -16.83 -13.08
C LEU A 93 -17.47 -17.29 -12.45
N ASP A 94 -18.51 -17.50 -13.26
CA ASP A 94 -19.80 -18.03 -12.78
C ASP A 94 -19.64 -19.44 -12.20
N ARG A 95 -18.89 -20.32 -12.87
CA ARG A 95 -18.62 -21.68 -12.38
C ARG A 95 -17.85 -21.68 -11.07
N VAL A 96 -16.79 -20.87 -10.99
CA VAL A 96 -15.95 -20.72 -9.80
C VAL A 96 -16.72 -20.09 -8.64
N SER A 97 -17.69 -19.21 -8.92
CA SER A 97 -18.54 -18.59 -7.89
C SER A 97 -19.30 -19.62 -7.06
N ARG A 98 -19.60 -20.80 -7.62
CA ARG A 98 -20.33 -21.91 -6.97
C ARG A 98 -19.49 -22.79 -6.06
N ALA A 99 -18.15 -22.73 -6.13
CA ALA A 99 -17.29 -23.48 -5.23
C ALA A 99 -17.28 -22.81 -3.85
N GLU A 100 -17.82 -23.45 -2.82
CA GLU A 100 -18.05 -22.79 -1.52
C GLU A 100 -16.80 -22.69 -0.63
N ASP A 101 -15.82 -23.57 -0.85
CA ASP A 101 -14.64 -23.72 0.00
C ASP A 101 -13.35 -24.02 -0.80
N ALA A 102 -12.21 -24.00 -0.11
CA ALA A 102 -10.92 -24.33 -0.69
C ALA A 102 -10.85 -25.74 -1.32
N PRO A 103 -11.35 -26.82 -0.68
CA PRO A 103 -11.37 -28.15 -1.31
C PRO A 103 -12.12 -28.19 -2.65
N ALA A 104 -13.27 -27.52 -2.76
CA ALA A 104 -14.02 -27.44 -4.02
C ALA A 104 -13.23 -26.68 -5.09
N LEU A 105 -12.54 -25.60 -4.71
CA LEU A 105 -11.67 -24.84 -5.63
C LEU A 105 -10.47 -25.66 -6.10
N ILE A 106 -9.84 -26.45 -5.21
CA ILE A 106 -8.73 -27.35 -5.56
C ILE A 106 -9.20 -28.42 -6.55
N ALA A 107 -10.32 -29.09 -6.31
CA ALA A 107 -10.85 -30.10 -7.22
C ALA A 107 -11.18 -29.50 -8.61
N LEU A 108 -11.71 -28.27 -8.63
CA LEU A 108 -11.96 -27.53 -9.87
C LEU A 108 -10.65 -27.17 -10.59
N TYR A 109 -9.61 -26.82 -9.83
CA TYR A 109 -8.28 -26.52 -10.36
C TYR A 109 -7.61 -27.74 -10.97
N GLU A 110 -7.64 -28.89 -10.29
CA GLU A 110 -7.10 -30.15 -10.82
C GLU A 110 -7.76 -30.54 -12.16
N THR A 111 -9.07 -30.31 -12.28
CA THR A 111 -9.80 -30.51 -13.54
C THR A 111 -9.34 -29.54 -14.64
N ALA A 112 -9.12 -28.27 -14.28
CA ALA A 112 -8.62 -27.26 -15.21
C ALA A 112 -7.18 -27.59 -15.66
N ALA A 113 -6.31 -28.00 -14.74
CA ALA A 113 -4.93 -28.39 -15.00
C ALA A 113 -4.86 -29.59 -15.95
N LEU A 114 -5.68 -30.63 -15.71
CA LEU A 114 -5.74 -31.82 -16.57
C LEU A 114 -6.15 -31.49 -18.02
N SER A 115 -6.98 -30.47 -18.20
CA SER A 115 -7.48 -30.03 -19.51
C SER A 115 -6.68 -28.87 -20.11
N ASN A 116 -5.64 -28.36 -19.43
CA ASN A 116 -4.92 -27.14 -19.77
C ASN A 116 -5.85 -25.91 -19.93
N ASP A 117 -6.95 -25.86 -19.17
CA ASP A 117 -7.87 -24.72 -19.16
C ASP A 117 -7.30 -23.56 -18.33
N THR A 118 -6.52 -22.73 -19.01
CA THR A 118 -5.88 -21.55 -18.40
C THR A 118 -6.88 -20.48 -17.99
N ILE A 119 -8.03 -20.38 -18.68
CA ILE A 119 -9.07 -19.39 -18.38
C ILE A 119 -9.76 -19.75 -17.06
N LEU A 120 -10.14 -21.02 -16.90
CA LEU A 120 -10.71 -21.52 -15.63
C LEU A 120 -9.69 -21.43 -14.49
N SER A 121 -8.43 -21.80 -14.74
CA SER A 121 -7.36 -21.71 -13.74
C SER A 121 -7.18 -20.29 -13.21
N LYS A 122 -7.20 -19.27 -14.10
CA LYS A 122 -7.14 -17.86 -13.72
C LYS A 122 -8.34 -17.41 -12.90
N ALA A 123 -9.55 -17.82 -13.26
CA ALA A 123 -10.76 -17.51 -12.51
C ALA A 123 -10.74 -18.12 -11.09
N ILE A 124 -10.25 -19.36 -10.95
CA ILE A 124 -10.06 -20.03 -9.65
C ILE A 124 -9.07 -19.24 -8.79
N LEU A 125 -7.91 -18.90 -9.36
CA LEU A 125 -6.89 -18.13 -8.67
C LEU A 125 -7.43 -16.77 -8.20
N ALA A 126 -8.19 -16.08 -9.04
CA ALA A 126 -8.84 -14.81 -8.69
C ALA A 126 -9.75 -14.95 -7.47
N LYS A 127 -10.60 -15.99 -7.43
CA LYS A 127 -11.49 -16.24 -6.30
C LYS A 127 -10.72 -16.61 -5.04
N ALA A 128 -9.78 -17.54 -5.15
CA ALA A 128 -8.95 -17.99 -4.04
C ALA A 128 -8.20 -16.82 -3.40
N TYR A 129 -7.54 -16.00 -4.21
CA TYR A 129 -6.83 -14.82 -3.75
C TYR A 129 -7.79 -13.83 -3.05
N ASN A 130 -8.94 -13.54 -3.65
CA ASN A 130 -9.93 -12.62 -3.05
C ASN A 130 -10.48 -13.12 -1.71
N ALA A 131 -10.67 -14.43 -1.57
CA ALA A 131 -11.15 -15.08 -0.35
C ALA A 131 -10.06 -15.34 0.71
N GLY A 132 -8.78 -15.15 0.37
CA GLY A 132 -7.66 -15.44 1.28
C GLY A 132 -7.35 -16.94 1.41
N GLU A 133 -7.76 -17.74 0.43
CA GLU A 133 -7.60 -19.20 0.43
C GLU A 133 -6.18 -19.60 0.00
N LEU A 134 -5.23 -19.48 0.93
CA LEU A 134 -3.80 -19.70 0.69
C LEU A 134 -3.47 -21.08 0.11
N ASP A 135 -4.15 -22.13 0.56
CA ASP A 135 -3.91 -23.50 0.09
C ASP A 135 -4.18 -23.63 -1.42
N VAL A 136 -5.22 -22.97 -1.92
CA VAL A 136 -5.56 -22.98 -3.35
C VAL A 136 -4.55 -22.16 -4.15
N VAL A 137 -4.12 -21.01 -3.64
CA VAL A 137 -3.10 -20.17 -4.27
C VAL A 137 -1.76 -20.93 -4.35
N ASN A 138 -1.34 -21.56 -3.25
CA ASN A 138 -0.11 -22.36 -3.21
C ASN A 138 -0.16 -23.53 -4.19
N ARG A 139 -1.27 -24.27 -4.23
CA ARG A 139 -1.47 -25.35 -5.20
C ARG A 139 -1.36 -24.86 -6.64
N TYR A 140 -1.93 -23.69 -6.96
CA TYR A 140 -1.77 -23.09 -8.29
C TYR A 140 -0.30 -22.77 -8.61
N LEU A 141 0.43 -22.22 -7.65
CA LEU A 141 1.83 -21.78 -7.82
C LEU A 141 2.83 -22.93 -7.91
N GLU A 142 2.50 -24.12 -7.40
CA GLU A 142 3.29 -25.33 -7.62
C GLU A 142 3.44 -25.64 -9.12
N ASP A 143 2.36 -25.45 -9.88
CA ASP A 143 2.33 -25.70 -11.33
C ASP A 143 2.78 -24.44 -12.14
N HIS A 144 2.90 -23.28 -11.49
CA HIS A 144 3.20 -21.97 -12.10
C HIS A 144 4.34 -21.24 -11.39
N THR A 145 5.49 -21.91 -11.24
CA THR A 145 6.64 -21.39 -10.48
C THR A 145 7.14 -20.03 -10.94
N THR A 146 7.00 -19.70 -12.24
CA THR A 146 7.37 -18.39 -12.80
C THR A 146 6.49 -17.22 -12.32
N GLN A 147 5.35 -17.51 -11.68
CA GLN A 147 4.45 -16.51 -11.12
C GLN A 147 4.63 -16.30 -9.61
N GLN A 148 5.50 -17.08 -8.94
CA GLN A 148 5.69 -17.02 -7.49
C GLN A 148 6.10 -15.61 -7.03
N ASP A 149 7.06 -14.98 -7.70
CA ASP A 149 7.52 -13.64 -7.33
C ASP A 149 6.39 -12.59 -7.43
N ARG A 150 5.53 -12.70 -8.46
CA ARG A 150 4.38 -11.80 -8.64
C ARG A 150 3.30 -12.04 -7.61
N ALA A 151 3.05 -13.30 -7.28
CA ALA A 151 2.10 -13.67 -6.24
C ALA A 151 2.55 -13.17 -4.87
N GLN A 152 3.83 -13.32 -4.55
CA GLN A 152 4.42 -12.80 -3.32
C GLN A 152 4.32 -11.28 -3.27
N GLU A 153 4.71 -10.59 -4.34
CA GLU A 153 4.64 -9.14 -4.42
C GLU A 153 3.18 -8.63 -4.27
N LEU A 154 2.23 -9.31 -4.89
CA LEU A 154 0.81 -8.99 -4.77
C LEU A 154 0.30 -9.22 -3.33
N TRP A 155 0.75 -10.30 -2.69
CA TRP A 155 0.46 -10.58 -1.28
C TRP A 155 1.04 -9.51 -0.34
N ASP A 156 2.30 -9.12 -0.54
CA ASP A 156 2.98 -8.09 0.24
C ASP A 156 2.28 -6.73 0.16
N ILE A 157 1.72 -6.40 -1.02
CA ILE A 157 0.96 -5.16 -1.21
C ILE A 157 -0.39 -5.21 -0.47
N ARG A 158 -1.08 -6.35 -0.48
CA ARG A 158 -2.43 -6.48 0.09
C ARG A 158 -2.42 -6.71 1.60
N TYR A 159 -1.49 -7.53 2.07
CA TYR A 159 -1.51 -8.12 3.41
C TYR A 159 -0.22 -7.89 4.18
N GLY A 160 0.58 -6.86 3.86
CA GLY A 160 1.85 -6.56 4.52
C GLY A 160 1.88 -7.01 5.99
N ASP A 161 2.72 -8.00 6.29
CA ASP A 161 2.77 -8.87 7.48
C ASP A 161 1.41 -9.15 8.17
N ASP A 162 0.77 -10.28 7.89
CA ASP A 162 -0.38 -10.80 8.66
C ASP A 162 0.01 -11.29 10.07
N ASN A 163 0.46 -10.36 10.92
CA ASN A 163 0.91 -10.63 12.29
C ASN A 163 0.21 -9.66 13.26
N PRO A 164 -0.32 -10.08 14.43
CA PRO A 164 -0.97 -9.19 15.42
C PRO A 164 -0.17 -7.97 15.92
N ASN A 165 1.10 -7.82 15.54
CA ASN A 165 1.85 -6.56 15.61
C ASN A 165 1.44 -5.53 14.51
N GLN A 166 0.47 -5.84 13.66
CA GLN A 166 -0.01 -5.08 12.49
C GLN A 166 -0.38 -3.63 12.82
N MET A 167 -1.17 -3.42 13.87
CA MET A 167 -1.59 -2.07 14.26
C MET A 167 -0.38 -1.19 14.63
N PHE A 168 0.67 -1.78 15.17
CA PHE A 168 1.89 -1.09 15.55
C PHE A 168 2.82 -0.87 14.34
N GLN A 169 2.91 -1.83 13.43
CA GLN A 169 3.76 -1.72 12.24
C GLN A 169 3.17 -0.84 11.14
N GLU A 170 1.87 -0.90 10.87
CA GLU A 170 1.21 0.07 9.98
C GLU A 170 1.32 1.49 10.54
N ALA A 171 1.17 1.64 11.86
CA ALA A 171 1.43 2.92 12.52
C ALA A 171 2.88 3.39 12.36
N ILE A 172 3.87 2.49 12.29
CA ILE A 172 5.27 2.84 12.05
C ILE A 172 5.54 3.19 10.57
N ASP A 173 4.99 2.42 9.63
CA ASP A 173 5.14 2.68 8.19
C ASP A 173 4.42 3.96 7.77
N ASP A 174 3.30 4.31 8.41
CA ASP A 174 2.62 5.59 8.20
C ASP A 174 3.25 6.74 9.00
N TRP A 175 3.98 6.44 10.09
CA TRP A 175 4.69 7.47 10.86
C TRP A 175 5.79 8.17 10.05
N VAL A 176 6.35 7.52 9.03
CA VAL A 176 7.31 8.20 8.13
C VAL A 176 6.65 9.34 7.32
N PHE A 177 5.33 9.28 7.12
CA PHE A 177 4.55 10.31 6.43
C PHE A 177 3.97 11.35 7.39
N GLN A 178 4.50 11.43 8.62
CA GLN A 178 4.16 12.46 9.60
C GLN A 178 5.42 13.11 10.18
N ALA A 179 5.40 14.43 10.33
CA ALA A 179 6.47 15.14 11.02
C ALA A 179 6.27 15.01 12.54
N ASP A 180 7.36 14.89 13.28
CA ASP A 180 7.30 14.89 14.73
C ASP A 180 7.03 16.30 15.25
N LYS A 181 5.99 16.45 16.06
CA LYS A 181 5.61 17.75 16.61
C LYS A 181 6.67 18.24 17.63
N PRO A 182 7.32 19.40 17.40
CA PRO A 182 8.29 19.97 18.32
C PRO A 182 7.66 20.25 19.68
N SER A 183 8.46 20.10 20.74
CA SER A 183 8.01 20.32 22.12
C SER A 183 7.44 21.72 22.35
N GLU A 184 7.98 22.72 21.67
CA GLU A 184 7.66 24.15 21.77
C GLU A 184 6.23 24.47 21.33
N ILE A 185 5.68 23.63 20.46
CA ILE A 185 4.34 23.78 19.89
C ILE A 185 3.44 22.57 20.17
N ARG A 186 3.92 21.59 20.95
CA ARG A 186 3.20 20.32 21.23
C ARG A 186 1.86 20.55 21.93
N GLY A 187 1.78 21.55 22.81
CA GLY A 187 0.57 21.89 23.54
C GLY A 187 -0.49 22.65 22.73
N LEU A 188 -0.16 23.06 21.49
CA LEU A 188 -1.08 23.82 20.65
C LEU A 188 -1.95 22.88 19.79
N PRO A 189 -3.26 23.10 19.68
CA PRO A 189 -4.10 22.35 18.75
C PRO A 189 -3.70 22.66 17.29
N ASN A 190 -4.00 21.75 16.36
CA ASN A 190 -3.61 21.93 14.95
C ASN A 190 -4.21 23.20 14.33
N SER A 191 -5.44 23.59 14.73
CA SER A 191 -6.05 24.85 14.30
C SER A 191 -5.23 26.08 14.70
N ALA A 192 -4.69 26.11 15.93
CA ALA A 192 -3.84 27.21 16.38
C ALA A 192 -2.50 27.24 15.64
N LEU A 193 -1.97 26.08 15.24
CA LEU A 193 -0.75 26.03 14.43
C LEU A 193 -0.97 26.59 13.03
N GLU A 194 -2.14 26.31 12.46
CA GLU A 194 -2.54 26.78 11.14
C GLU A 194 -2.67 28.31 11.14
N GLU A 195 -3.37 28.87 12.13
CA GLU A 195 -3.48 30.32 12.35
C GLU A 195 -2.09 30.98 12.54
N MET A 196 -1.21 30.38 13.36
CA MET A 196 0.14 30.90 13.58
C MET A 196 1.01 30.85 12.31
N ALA A 197 0.86 29.79 11.51
CA ALA A 197 1.57 29.63 10.27
C ALA A 197 1.11 30.65 9.21
N GLU A 198 -0.19 30.90 9.10
CA GLU A 198 -0.76 31.92 8.20
C GLU A 198 -0.35 33.34 8.60
N ALA A 199 -0.29 33.64 9.89
CA ALA A 199 0.14 34.95 10.38
C ALA A 199 1.63 35.28 10.11
N SER A 200 2.38 34.34 9.54
CA SER A 200 3.80 34.48 9.19
C SER A 200 4.06 34.74 7.71
N ASP A 201 3.01 34.75 6.88
CA ASP A 201 3.03 35.10 5.46
C ASP A 201 2.75 36.60 5.26
#